data_AF-A0A317YKJ1-F1
#
_entry.id   AF-A0A317YKJ1-F1
#
_cell.length_a   1.000
_cell.length_b   1.000
_cell.length_c   1.000
_cell.angle_alpha   90.00
_cell.angle_beta   90.00
_cell.angle_gamma   90.00
#
_symmetry.space_group_name_H-M   'P 1'
#
loop_
_entity.id
_entity.type
_entity.pdbx_description
1 polymer ?
#
loop_
_entity_poly.entity_id
_entity_poly.type
_entity_poly.pdbx_seq_one_letter_code
_entity_poly.pdbx_strand_id
1 'polypeptide(L)'
;HNVQFSEQNIAETDWENEWKNYFHPFRASKKITIVPSWETYAKEADEELCIELYPGMAFGTGDHPTTSMCLKAIETYVLPQHSVIDVGTGSGILS
;
A
#
# COMPACT_ATOMS: atom_id res chain seq x y z
N HIS A 1 -44.13 -5.37 -11.01
CA HIS A 1 -42.96 -5.95 -10.32
C HIS A 1 -42.69 -5.10 -9.08
N ASN A 2 -42.79 -5.68 -7.89
CA ASN A 2 -42.44 -4.99 -6.65
C ASN A 2 -40.95 -5.23 -6.38
N VAL A 3 -40.15 -4.19 -6.50
CA VAL A 3 -38.75 -4.20 -6.09
C VAL A 3 -38.73 -3.88 -4.60
N GLN A 4 -38.16 -4.78 -3.79
CA GLN A 4 -37.86 -4.51 -2.38
C GLN A 4 -36.45 -3.94 -2.28
N PHE A 5 -36.30 -2.88 -1.51
CA PHE A 5 -35.00 -2.30 -1.16
C PHE A 5 -34.81 -2.43 0.36
N SER A 6 -33.57 -2.71 0.77
CA SER A 6 -33.14 -2.67 2.16
C SER A 6 -31.95 -1.71 2.27
N GLU A 7 -31.97 -0.88 3.31
CA GLU A 7 -30.87 0.04 3.65
C GLU A 7 -30.24 -0.41 4.97
N GLN A 8 -28.91 -0.36 5.06
CA GLN A 8 -28.17 -0.70 6.25
C GLN A 8 -27.13 0.40 6.51
N ASN A 9 -27.13 0.96 7.72
CA ASN A 9 -26.10 1.89 8.16
C ASN A 9 -24.91 1.09 8.70
N ILE A 10 -23.74 1.26 8.08
CA ILE A 10 -22.49 0.65 8.50
C ILE A 10 -21.74 1.70 9.33
N ALA A 11 -21.33 1.32 10.54
CA ALA A 11 -20.56 2.21 11.40
C ALA A 11 -19.15 2.44 10.82
N GLU A 12 -18.59 3.63 11.07
CA GLU A 12 -17.27 4.00 10.55
C GLU A 12 -16.17 3.02 11.01
N THR A 13 -16.28 2.55 12.25
CA THR A 13 -15.36 1.59 12.86
C THR A 13 -15.48 0.18 12.27
N ASP A 14 -16.65 -0.20 11.74
CA ASP A 14 -16.84 -1.51 11.13
C ASP A 14 -16.17 -1.56 9.75
N TRP A 15 -16.26 -0.49 8.95
CA TRP A 15 -15.53 -0.46 7.68
C TRP A 15 -14.01 -0.45 7.90
N GLU A 16 -13.51 0.31 8.89
CA GLU A 16 -12.07 0.42 9.20
C GLU A 16 -11.38 -0.92 9.54
N ASN A 17 -12.15 -1.89 10.04
CA ASN A 17 -11.62 -3.20 10.40
C ASN A 17 -11.82 -4.22 9.28
N GLU A 18 -12.92 -4.13 8.53
CA GLU A 18 -13.18 -5.08 7.44
C GLU A 18 -12.17 -4.96 6.30
N TRP A 19 -11.79 -3.74 5.89
CA TRP A 19 -10.84 -3.59 4.76
C TRP A 19 -9.46 -4.18 5.08
N LYS A 20 -9.03 -4.20 6.35
CA LYS A 20 -7.76 -4.82 6.79
C LYS A 20 -7.71 -6.32 6.53
N ASN A 21 -8.86 -6.98 6.53
CA ASN A 21 -8.97 -8.42 6.24
C ASN A 21 -8.68 -8.74 4.77
N TYR A 22 -8.74 -7.75 3.88
CA TYR A 22 -8.56 -7.93 2.43
C TYR A 22 -7.25 -7.34 1.91
N PHE A 23 -6.53 -6.57 2.73
CA PHE A 23 -5.28 -5.94 2.34
C PHE A 23 -4.10 -6.77 2.82
N HIS A 24 -3.51 -7.52 1.90
CA HIS A 24 -2.41 -8.45 2.13
C HIS A 24 -1.10 -7.95 1.51
N PRO A 25 0.07 -8.49 1.90
CA PRO A 25 1.33 -8.20 1.26
C PRO A 25 1.26 -8.38 -0.25
N PHE A 26 1.81 -7.42 -1.00
CA PHE A 26 1.85 -7.50 -2.46
C PHE A 26 3.14 -6.89 -3.01
N ARG A 27 3.54 -7.40 -4.17
CA ARG A 27 4.78 -6.99 -4.84
C ARG A 27 4.53 -5.75 -5.71
N ALA A 28 5.10 -4.62 -5.32
CA ALA A 28 4.94 -3.35 -6.03
C ALA A 28 6.00 -3.12 -7.13
N SER A 29 7.19 -3.74 -7.00
CA SER A 29 8.25 -3.69 -8.01
C SER A 29 9.02 -5.02 -8.09
N LYS A 30 10.16 -5.07 -8.80
CA LYS A 30 10.93 -6.32 -8.90
C LYS A 30 11.53 -6.70 -7.54
N LYS A 31 11.96 -5.71 -6.75
CA LYS A 31 12.54 -5.92 -5.42
C LYS A 31 11.67 -5.45 -4.26
N ILE A 32 10.66 -4.61 -4.49
CA ILE A 32 9.90 -3.97 -3.41
C ILE A 32 8.56 -4.67 -3.19
N THR A 33 8.33 -5.08 -1.93
CA THR A 33 7.06 -5.64 -1.44
C THR A 33 6.49 -4.74 -0.36
N ILE A 34 5.21 -4.40 -0.47
CA ILE A 34 4.49 -3.62 0.53
C ILE A 34 3.86 -4.60 1.51
N VAL A 35 4.11 -4.39 2.81
CA VAL A 35 3.64 -5.27 3.88
C VAL A 35 2.76 -4.45 4.83
N PRO A 36 1.48 -4.79 5.01
CA PRO A 36 0.66 -4.12 6.00
C PRO A 36 1.22 -4.32 7.41
N SER A 37 1.25 -3.26 8.23
CA SER A 37 1.85 -3.29 9.57
C SER A 37 1.22 -4.28 10.56
N TRP A 38 0.05 -4.84 10.25
CA TRP A 38 -0.61 -5.87 11.07
C TRP A 38 -0.35 -7.30 10.60
N GLU A 39 0.35 -7.51 9.46
CA GLU A 39 0.73 -8.83 9.00
C GLU A 39 2.21 -9.11 9.18
N THR A 40 2.54 -10.38 9.44
CA THR A 40 3.92 -10.86 9.39
C THR A 40 4.21 -11.42 8.01
N TYR A 41 5.27 -10.94 7.38
CA TYR A 41 5.70 -11.40 6.05
C TYR A 41 7.14 -11.90 6.10
N ALA A 42 7.39 -13.07 5.50
CA ALA A 42 8.73 -13.61 5.31
C ALA A 42 9.16 -13.37 3.87
N LYS A 43 10.36 -12.79 3.71
CA LYS A 43 10.93 -12.52 2.39
C LYS A 43 11.06 -13.80 1.57
N GLU A 44 10.72 -13.70 0.28
CA GLU A 44 10.91 -14.75 -0.71
C GLU A 44 12.36 -14.81 -1.21
N ALA A 45 13.10 -13.70 -1.13
CA ALA A 45 14.49 -13.59 -1.58
C ALA A 45 15.33 -12.62 -0.73
N ASP A 46 16.65 -12.82 -0.69
CA ASP A 46 17.57 -11.97 0.08
C ASP A 46 17.60 -10.52 -0.44
N GLU A 47 17.49 -10.32 -1.75
CA GLU A 47 17.45 -8.99 -2.37
C GLU A 47 16.09 -8.27 -2.25
N GLU A 48 15.08 -8.90 -1.65
CA GLU A 48 13.77 -8.31 -1.44
C GLU A 48 13.80 -7.21 -0.38
N LEU A 49 13.16 -6.09 -0.68
CA LEU A 49 13.00 -4.92 0.17
C LEU A 49 11.53 -4.84 0.60
N CYS A 50 11.28 -5.04 1.89
CA CYS A 50 9.93 -4.90 2.46
C CYS A 50 9.75 -3.49 2.98
N ILE A 51 8.68 -2.83 2.56
CA ILE A 51 8.23 -1.55 3.11
C ILE A 51 6.99 -1.85 3.95
N GLU A 52 7.12 -1.69 5.26
CA GLU A 52 5.97 -1.77 6.16
C GLU A 52 5.09 -0.52 6.02
N LEU A 53 3.79 -0.73 5.86
CA LEU A 53 2.83 0.34 5.65
C LEU A 53 1.62 0.12 6.54
N TYR A 54 1.15 1.18 7.21
CA TYR A 54 -0.21 1.22 7.72
C TYR A 54 -1.04 2.03 6.72
N PRO A 55 -1.82 1.38 5.83
CA PRO A 55 -2.77 2.08 4.99
C PRO A 55 -3.81 2.71 5.93
N GLY A 56 -3.66 3.98 6.25
CA GLY A 56 -4.74 4.74 6.87
C GLY A 56 -5.76 5.16 5.80
N MET A 57 -6.38 6.32 6.01
CA MET A 57 -7.14 7.03 4.97
C MET A 57 -6.25 7.75 3.94
N ALA A 58 -4.94 7.53 3.96
CA ALA A 58 -4.00 8.23 3.10
C ALA A 58 -3.84 7.51 1.75
N PHE A 59 -3.96 8.28 0.66
CA PHE A 59 -3.77 7.79 -0.69
C PHE A 59 -2.30 7.37 -0.94
N GLY A 60 -2.08 6.43 -1.87
CA GLY A 60 -0.73 6.02 -2.28
C GLY A 60 -0.19 4.79 -1.55
N THR A 61 -0.99 3.74 -1.40
CA THR A 61 -0.63 2.52 -0.64
C THR A 61 0.21 1.51 -1.43
N GLY A 62 0.52 1.78 -2.70
CA GLY A 62 1.33 0.92 -3.58
C GLY A 62 0.52 0.11 -4.59
N ASP A 63 -0.76 -0.17 -4.30
CA ASP A 63 -1.64 -0.99 -5.15
C ASP A 63 -2.20 -0.20 -6.34
N HIS A 64 -2.17 1.13 -6.26
CA HIS A 64 -2.53 1.99 -7.39
C HIS A 64 -1.39 2.06 -8.42
N PRO A 65 -1.66 1.96 -9.74
CA PRO A 65 -0.63 1.89 -10.78
C PRO A 65 0.41 3.01 -10.75
N THR A 66 0.02 4.22 -10.32
CA THR A 66 0.91 5.37 -10.22
C THR A 66 1.98 5.18 -9.15
N THR A 67 1.63 4.62 -7.99
CA THR A 67 2.59 4.36 -6.90
C THR A 67 3.58 3.28 -7.32
N SER A 68 3.11 2.21 -7.97
CA SER A 68 4.00 1.16 -8.47
C SER A 68 4.94 1.66 -9.58
N MET A 69 4.50 2.61 -10.42
CA MET A 69 5.39 3.28 -11.38
C MET A 69 6.49 4.09 -10.69
N CYS A 70 6.16 4.88 -9.66
CA CYS A 70 7.15 5.62 -8.88
C CYS A 70 8.16 4.68 -8.21
N LEU A 71 7.70 3.59 -7.59
CA LEU A 71 8.58 2.60 -6.94
C LEU A 71 9.53 1.94 -7.94
N LYS A 72 9.06 1.61 -9.16
CA LYS A 72 9.92 1.09 -10.23
C LYS A 72 10.95 2.11 -10.72
N ALA A 73 10.57 3.39 -10.78
CA ALA A 73 11.48 4.47 -11.16
C ALA A 73 12.57 4.66 -10.08
N ILE A 74 12.19 4.63 -8.80
CA ILE A 74 13.15 4.68 -7.68
C ILE A 74 14.12 3.50 -7.78
N GLU A 75 13.62 2.28 -7.97
CA GLU A 75 14.45 1.07 -8.12
C GLU A 75 15.45 1.17 -9.28
N THR A 76 15.08 1.87 -10.36
CA THR A 76 15.90 1.97 -11.57
C THR A 76 16.92 3.11 -11.52
N TYR A 77 16.56 4.26 -10.92
CA TYR A 77 17.30 5.51 -11.11
C TYR A 77 17.88 6.11 -9.81
N VAL A 78 17.38 5.72 -8.64
CA VAL A 78 17.88 6.25 -7.37
C VAL A 78 19.09 5.45 -6.91
N LEU A 79 20.18 6.16 -6.60
CA LEU A 79 21.41 5.59 -6.05
C LEU A 79 21.62 6.13 -4.64
N PRO A 80 22.38 5.44 -3.76
CA PRO A 80 22.54 5.84 -2.36
C PRO A 80 23.02 7.27 -2.12
N GLN A 81 23.76 7.85 -3.08
CA GLN A 81 24.28 9.22 -3.00
C GLN A 81 23.26 10.30 -3.43
N HIS A 82 22.10 9.91 -3.95
CA HIS A 82 21.08 10.88 -4.38
C HIS A 82 20.29 11.39 -3.17
N SER A 83 20.03 12.70 -3.17
CA SER A 83 19.02 13.28 -2.28
C SER A 83 17.65 13.20 -2.95
N VAL A 84 16.65 12.74 -2.22
CA VAL A 84 15.28 12.56 -2.71
C VAL A 84 14.33 13.44 -1.89
N ILE A 85 13.30 13.97 -2.55
CA ILE A 85 12.19 14.66 -1.90
C ILE A 85 10.87 14.06 -2.41
N ASP A 86 10.00 13.68 -1.50
CA ASP A 86 8.68 13.15 -1.78
C ASP A 86 7.62 14.26 -1.61
N VAL A 87 7.20 14.85 -2.72
CA VAL A 87 6.24 15.96 -2.72
C VAL A 87 4.83 15.41 -2.94
N GLY A 88 3.97 15.56 -1.93
CA GLY A 88 2.62 14.97 -1.95
C GLY A 88 2.59 13.52 -1.46
N THR A 89 3.38 13.22 -0.44
CA THR A 89 3.74 11.85 0.01
C THR A 89 2.58 10.93 0.38
N GLY A 90 1.41 11.48 0.72
CA GLY A 90 0.24 10.68 1.11
C GLY A 90 0.59 9.73 2.26
N SER A 91 0.65 8.43 1.96
CA SER A 91 0.98 7.36 2.90
C SER A 91 2.42 7.35 3.41
N GLY A 92 3.34 8.10 2.80
CA GLY A 92 4.77 8.05 3.17
C GLY A 92 5.59 7.00 2.42
N ILE A 93 4.99 6.21 1.53
CA ILE A 93 5.61 4.99 0.98
C ILE A 93 6.88 5.22 0.14
N LEU A 94 7.16 6.45 -0.27
CA LEU A 94 8.33 6.82 -1.07
C LEU A 94 9.39 7.60 -0.26
N SER A 95 9.17 7.81 1.04
CA SER A 95 10.02 8.59 1.95
C SER A 95 10.94 7.74 2.81
#